data_AF-A0A2N1QBI0-F1
#
_entry.id   AF-A0A2N1QBI0-F1
#
_cell.length_a   1.000
_cell.length_b   1.000
_cell.length_c   1.000
_cell.angle_alpha   90.00
_cell.angle_beta   90.00
_cell.angle_gamma   90.00
#
_symmetry.space_group_name_H-M   'P 1'
#
loop_
_entity.id
_entity.type
_entity.pdbx_description
1 polymer ?
#
loop_
_entity_poly.entity_id
_entity_poly.type
_entity_poly.pdbx_seq_one_letter_code
_entity_poly.pdbx_strand_id
1 'polypeptide(L)'
;MWDFIRDLELEYLILFSIVGLTLFLVIVNVIKTQRALNLIGKRAFVLTEDLLFRDGVDVVDIMIANTSYVNVEAGALGFRYKKVLLPLKEESIMIIARDSHKISIPLDDLRTFVLGSSKRVKRVEIYAEDSLGRRTFRKAKNSMRELKKIMKSERKAARLEARNVRFETGNYRFFERVGLVIKWMFSPIYKAFRGIKNFMNRKLKDRESKLEIKNLERAHQKEMRDLMDQERHEFLKVETEKRILEERQHAEVEARQNAIDRREQLAKIAEAQRIADEEKGALEAESVAYEQEMERQKRESMNSLEQETEKKEDEEEEKSTDENEENVVDKEESEESNTDKK
;
A
#
# COMPACT_ATOMS: atom_id res chain seq x y z
N MET A 1 -85.13 40.84 8.94
CA MET A 1 -83.74 41.02 8.44
C MET A 1 -83.74 41.36 6.95
N TRP A 2 -84.56 40.70 6.14
CA TRP A 2 -84.77 41.08 4.74
C TRP A 2 -85.49 42.43 4.56
N ASP A 3 -86.43 42.76 5.45
CA ASP A 3 -87.13 44.07 5.42
C ASP A 3 -86.18 45.24 5.68
N PHE A 4 -85.17 45.03 6.54
CA PHE A 4 -84.12 46.02 6.81
C PHE A 4 -83.29 46.36 5.55
N ILE A 5 -83.06 45.39 4.68
CA ILE A 5 -82.30 45.60 3.44
C ILE A 5 -83.14 46.33 2.39
N ARG A 6 -84.48 46.20 2.44
CA ARG A 6 -85.41 46.88 1.52
C ARG A 6 -85.61 48.35 1.82
N ASP A 7 -85.52 48.75 3.09
CA ASP A 7 -85.71 50.13 3.53
C ASP A 7 -84.42 50.97 3.49
N LEU A 8 -83.29 50.40 3.06
CA LEU A 8 -82.02 51.11 2.91
C LEU A 8 -81.98 51.92 1.62
N GLU A 9 -81.55 53.20 1.72
CA GLU A 9 -81.28 54.00 0.54
C GLU A 9 -80.18 53.35 -0.32
N LEU A 10 -80.28 53.52 -1.65
CA LEU A 10 -79.40 52.89 -2.63
C LEU A 10 -77.90 53.15 -2.33
N GLU A 11 -77.59 54.35 -1.81
CA GLU A 11 -76.24 54.76 -1.43
C GLU A 11 -75.64 53.87 -0.33
N TYR A 12 -76.41 53.55 0.71
CA TYR A 12 -75.95 52.66 1.79
C TYR A 12 -75.75 51.24 1.30
N LEU A 13 -76.60 50.75 0.39
CA LEU A 13 -76.47 49.40 -0.18
C LEU A 13 -75.17 49.28 -0.99
N ILE A 14 -74.85 50.29 -1.80
CA ILE A 14 -73.57 50.38 -2.53
C ILE A 14 -72.39 50.43 -1.55
N LEU A 15 -72.48 51.25 -0.49
CA LEU A 15 -71.41 51.39 0.49
C LEU A 15 -71.14 50.08 1.25
N PHE A 16 -72.18 49.37 1.71
CA PHE A 16 -72.03 48.07 2.36
C PHE A 16 -71.46 47.00 1.41
N SER A 17 -71.83 47.03 0.13
CA SER A 17 -71.27 46.11 -0.87
C SER A 17 -69.77 46.35 -1.09
N ILE A 18 -69.35 47.62 -1.20
CA ILE A 18 -67.93 47.99 -1.31
C ILE A 18 -67.15 47.62 -0.05
N VAL A 19 -67.70 47.87 1.14
CA VAL A 19 -67.09 47.49 2.42
C VAL A 19 -66.97 45.96 2.53
N GLY A 20 -68.02 45.21 2.15
CA GLY A 20 -67.99 43.76 2.13
C GLY A 20 -66.93 43.21 1.16
N LEU A 21 -66.83 43.79 -0.03
CA LEU A 21 -65.86 43.38 -1.04
C LEU A 21 -64.41 43.70 -0.62
N THR A 22 -64.17 44.87 -0.04
CA THR A 22 -62.84 45.24 0.49
C THR A 22 -62.44 44.34 1.66
N LEU A 23 -63.35 44.04 2.59
CA LEU A 23 -63.10 43.12 3.69
C LEU A 23 -62.79 41.70 3.19
N PHE A 24 -63.53 41.23 2.19
CA PHE A 24 -63.27 39.94 1.55
C PHE A 24 -61.87 39.88 0.90
N LEU A 25 -61.48 40.93 0.16
CA LEU A 25 -60.14 41.03 -0.44
C LEU A 25 -59.03 41.03 0.62
N VAL A 26 -59.23 41.71 1.75
CA VAL A 26 -58.28 41.70 2.88
C VAL A 26 -58.13 40.28 3.44
N ILE A 27 -59.24 39.57 3.68
CA ILE A 27 -59.21 38.19 4.20
C ILE A 27 -58.45 37.27 3.24
N VAL A 28 -58.72 37.35 1.93
CA VAL A 28 -58.03 36.54 0.93
C VAL A 28 -56.52 36.82 0.93
N ASN A 29 -56.11 38.09 1.03
CA ASN A 29 -54.71 38.48 1.10
C ASN A 29 -54.03 37.98 2.39
N VAL A 30 -54.71 38.04 3.54
CA VAL A 30 -54.20 37.49 4.80
C VAL A 30 -53.98 35.97 4.69
N ILE A 31 -54.93 35.22 4.11
CA ILE A 31 -54.78 33.78 3.92
C ILE A 31 -53.61 33.48 2.97
N LYS A 32 -53.48 34.23 1.87
CA LYS A 32 -52.40 34.04 0.89
C LYS A 32 -51.02 34.33 1.48
N THR A 33 -50.88 35.44 2.21
CA THR A 33 -49.65 35.82 2.90
C THR A 33 -49.26 34.80 3.97
N GLN A 34 -50.23 34.33 4.77
CA GLN A 34 -49.99 33.30 5.78
C GLN A 34 -49.55 31.97 5.17
N ARG A 35 -50.12 31.56 4.02
CA ARG A 35 -49.67 30.37 3.28
C ARG A 35 -48.26 30.54 2.73
N ALA A 36 -47.93 31.69 2.15
CA ALA A 36 -46.58 31.98 1.63
C ALA A 36 -45.53 31.96 2.76
N LEU A 37 -45.84 32.60 3.89
CA LEU A 37 -44.99 32.59 5.08
C LEU A 37 -44.77 31.17 5.63
N ASN A 38 -45.81 30.35 5.68
CA ASN A 38 -45.69 28.95 6.11
C ASN A 38 -44.83 28.11 5.16
N LEU A 39 -44.89 28.37 3.85
CA LEU A 39 -44.03 27.69 2.86
C LEU A 39 -42.56 28.08 3.02
N ILE A 40 -42.29 29.37 3.27
CA ILE A 40 -40.94 29.88 3.52
C ILE A 40 -40.38 29.26 4.80
N GLY A 41 -41.15 29.28 5.89
CA GLY A 41 -40.73 28.68 7.17
C GLY A 41 -40.48 27.17 7.08
N LYS A 42 -41.30 26.44 6.32
CA LYS A 42 -41.08 25.00 6.08
C LYS A 42 -39.81 24.69 5.29
N ARG A 43 -39.37 25.62 4.44
CA ARG A 43 -38.16 25.47 3.63
C ARG A 43 -36.90 25.93 4.36
N ALA A 44 -37.03 26.83 5.34
CA ALA A 44 -35.90 27.43 6.04
C ALA A 44 -34.96 26.37 6.66
N PHE A 45 -35.51 25.37 7.34
CA PHE A 45 -34.74 24.31 7.97
C PHE A 45 -34.82 22.97 7.24
N VAL A 46 -33.65 22.39 6.99
CA VAL A 46 -33.52 20.99 6.61
C VAL A 46 -33.01 20.22 7.82
N LEU A 47 -33.89 19.38 8.36
CA LEU A 47 -33.55 18.48 9.46
C LEU A 47 -32.91 17.22 8.89
N THR A 48 -31.91 16.69 9.55
CA THR A 48 -31.22 15.43 9.20
C THR A 48 -30.91 14.67 10.48
N GLU A 49 -30.83 13.35 10.37
CA GLU A 49 -30.69 12.46 11.52
C GLU A 49 -29.65 11.42 11.17
N ASP A 50 -28.58 11.38 11.95
CA ASP A 50 -27.53 10.37 11.85
C ASP A 50 -27.39 9.62 13.16
N LEU A 51 -26.98 8.35 13.07
CA LEU A 51 -26.73 7.51 14.22
C LEU A 51 -25.23 7.19 14.22
N LEU A 52 -24.57 7.58 15.30
CA LEU A 52 -23.13 7.49 15.44
C LEU A 52 -22.81 6.70 16.71
N PHE A 53 -21.69 6.00 16.67
CA PHE A 53 -21.15 5.34 17.85
C PHE A 53 -20.04 6.23 18.42
N ARG A 54 -20.25 6.79 19.61
CA ARG A 54 -19.26 7.62 20.31
C ARG A 54 -19.07 7.07 21.72
N ASP A 55 -17.81 6.90 22.12
CA ASP A 55 -17.43 6.50 23.49
C ASP A 55 -18.14 5.24 24.01
N GLY A 56 -18.41 4.28 23.12
CA GLY A 56 -19.08 3.03 23.49
C GLY A 56 -20.62 3.11 23.55
N VAL A 57 -21.21 4.27 23.27
CA VAL A 57 -22.66 4.51 23.33
C VAL A 57 -23.19 4.87 21.93
N ASP A 58 -24.36 4.32 21.59
CA ASP A 58 -25.11 4.73 20.40
C ASP A 58 -25.71 6.13 20.63
N VAL A 59 -25.33 7.09 19.80
CA VAL A 59 -25.76 8.49 19.88
C VAL A 59 -26.53 8.87 18.62
N VAL A 60 -27.64 9.58 18.81
CA VAL A 60 -28.46 10.14 17.74
C VAL A 60 -28.10 11.60 17.57
N ASP A 61 -27.47 11.92 16.44
CA ASP A 61 -27.16 13.29 16.05
C ASP A 61 -28.31 13.83 15.19
N ILE A 62 -28.93 14.90 15.67
CA ILE A 62 -29.89 15.69 14.93
C ILE A 62 -29.16 16.92 14.39
N MET A 63 -29.16 17.05 13.06
CA MET A 63 -28.54 18.17 12.38
C MET A 63 -29.63 19.04 11.75
N ILE A 64 -29.62 20.32 12.08
CA ILE A 64 -30.47 21.34 11.48
C ILE A 64 -29.61 22.18 10.55
N ALA A 65 -29.87 22.12 9.25
CA ALA A 65 -29.23 23.00 8.28
C ALA A 65 -30.15 24.18 7.92
N ASN A 66 -29.63 25.39 7.98
CA ASN A 66 -30.30 26.58 7.47
C ASN A 66 -30.06 26.70 5.96
N THR A 67 -31.12 26.54 5.17
CA THR A 67 -31.02 26.65 3.71
C THR A 67 -31.16 28.08 3.20
N SER A 68 -31.57 29.00 4.06
CA SER A 68 -31.76 30.40 3.71
C SER A 68 -30.43 31.18 3.72
N TYR A 69 -30.45 32.37 3.10
CA TYR A 69 -29.33 33.30 3.08
C TYR A 69 -29.32 34.25 4.28
N VAL A 70 -30.25 34.08 5.23
CA VAL A 70 -30.38 34.93 6.42
C VAL A 70 -30.18 34.06 7.65
N ASN A 71 -29.66 34.64 8.73
CA ASN A 71 -29.56 33.94 10.00
C ASN A 71 -30.97 33.70 10.55
N VAL A 72 -31.26 32.46 10.96
CA VAL A 72 -32.58 32.08 11.49
C VAL A 72 -32.39 31.54 12.90
N GLU A 73 -33.29 31.93 13.80
CA GLU A 73 -33.26 31.52 15.19
C GLU A 73 -34.18 30.31 15.40
N ALA A 74 -33.59 29.17 15.77
CA ALA A 74 -34.34 27.98 16.17
C ALA A 74 -34.69 28.10 17.65
N GLY A 75 -35.96 28.30 17.98
CA GLY A 75 -36.47 28.40 19.35
C GLY A 75 -36.61 27.05 20.06
N ALA A 76 -36.80 25.96 19.33
CA ALA A 76 -36.73 24.62 19.91
C ALA A 76 -36.33 23.56 18.90
N LEU A 77 -35.54 22.57 19.35
CA LEU A 77 -35.29 21.34 18.59
C LEU A 77 -35.63 20.15 19.44
N GLY A 78 -36.28 19.14 18.85
CA GLY A 78 -36.26 17.82 19.46
C GLY A 78 -37.12 16.79 18.75
N PHE A 79 -37.76 15.93 19.53
CA PHE A 79 -38.55 14.81 19.03
C PHE A 79 -40.03 14.98 19.33
N ARG A 80 -40.85 14.62 18.36
CA ARG A 80 -42.28 14.45 18.49
C ARG A 80 -42.59 12.96 18.53
N TYR A 81 -43.26 12.54 19.59
CA TYR A 81 -43.80 11.20 19.69
C TYR A 81 -45.32 11.25 19.90
N LYS A 82 -46.07 10.62 18.99
CA LYS A 82 -47.54 10.72 18.91
C LYS A 82 -48.00 12.18 18.77
N LYS A 83 -48.25 12.85 19.89
CA LYS A 83 -48.68 14.26 19.98
C LYS A 83 -47.91 15.05 21.05
N VAL A 84 -46.93 14.43 21.71
CA VAL A 84 -46.10 15.05 22.73
C VAL A 84 -44.79 15.50 22.07
N LEU A 85 -44.41 16.75 22.34
CA LEU A 85 -43.14 17.33 21.92
C LEU A 85 -42.14 17.19 23.08
N LEU A 86 -40.95 16.71 22.76
CA LEU A 86 -39.80 16.70 23.65
C LEU A 86 -38.77 17.66 23.07
N PRO A 87 -38.64 18.87 23.62
CA PRO A 87 -37.53 19.73 23.31
C PRO A 87 -36.26 19.16 23.97
N LEU A 88 -35.20 19.05 23.18
CA LEU A 88 -33.86 18.71 23.66
C LEU A 88 -33.08 19.96 24.06
N LYS A 89 -33.38 21.09 23.41
CA LYS A 89 -32.96 22.42 23.78
C LYS A 89 -34.14 23.38 23.58
N GLU A 90 -34.44 24.16 24.62
CA GLU A 90 -35.43 25.24 24.61
C GLU A 90 -34.79 26.63 24.50
N GLU A 91 -33.46 26.70 24.50
CA GLU A 91 -32.72 27.94 24.27
C GLU A 91 -32.73 28.30 22.79
N SER A 92 -32.87 29.59 22.49
CA SER A 92 -32.92 30.07 21.13
C SER A 92 -31.52 30.06 20.50
N ILE A 93 -31.35 29.25 19.45
CA ILE A 93 -30.07 29.03 18.80
C ILE A 93 -30.10 29.75 17.46
N MET A 94 -29.20 30.72 17.29
CA MET A 94 -29.00 31.36 16.00
C MET A 94 -28.22 30.43 15.07
N ILE A 95 -28.87 29.99 13.99
CA ILE A 95 -28.25 29.18 12.94
C ILE A 95 -27.88 30.11 11.80
N ILE A 96 -26.57 30.24 11.56
CA ILE A 96 -26.01 31.09 10.52
C ILE A 96 -26.53 30.66 9.14
N ALA A 97 -26.67 31.61 8.23
CA ALA A 97 -27.03 31.35 6.84
C ALA A 97 -26.11 30.28 6.22
N ARG A 98 -26.71 29.29 5.54
CA ARG A 98 -26.00 28.16 4.90
C ARG A 98 -25.21 27.24 5.83
N ASP A 99 -25.30 27.42 7.13
CA ASP A 99 -24.62 26.57 8.11
C ASP A 99 -25.56 25.54 8.75
N SER A 100 -24.98 24.62 9.52
CA SER A 100 -25.68 23.56 10.22
C SER A 100 -25.33 23.53 11.70
N HIS A 101 -26.35 23.34 12.53
CA HIS A 101 -26.20 23.11 13.97
C HIS A 101 -26.50 21.64 14.30
N LYS A 102 -25.68 21.04 15.17
CA LYS A 102 -25.81 19.63 15.57
C LYS A 102 -26.14 19.53 17.05
N ILE A 103 -27.11 18.68 17.37
CA ILE A 103 -27.52 18.35 18.73
C ILE A 103 -27.56 16.82 18.84
N SER A 104 -26.83 16.30 19.81
CA SER A 104 -26.69 14.86 20.05
C SER A 104 -27.49 14.44 21.28
N ILE A 105 -28.18 13.31 21.19
CA ILE A 105 -28.79 12.63 22.36
C ILE A 105 -28.37 11.16 22.38
N PRO A 106 -28.05 10.58 23.56
CA PRO A 106 -27.90 9.15 23.69
C PRO A 106 -29.17 8.39 23.25
N LEU A 107 -28.99 7.26 22.58
CA LEU A 107 -30.10 6.44 22.10
C LEU A 107 -30.94 5.89 23.26
N ASP A 108 -30.32 5.65 24.43
CA ASP A 108 -30.98 5.16 25.64
C ASP A 108 -31.94 6.20 26.25
N ASP A 109 -31.57 7.47 26.22
CA ASP A 109 -32.44 8.57 26.68
C ASP A 109 -33.65 8.72 25.75
N LEU A 110 -33.39 8.69 24.44
CA LEU A 110 -34.44 8.70 23.43
C LEU A 110 -35.38 7.50 23.61
N ARG A 111 -34.82 6.33 23.88
CA ARG A 111 -35.57 5.12 24.19
C ARG A 111 -36.46 5.32 25.40
N THR A 112 -35.93 5.84 26.50
CA THR A 112 -36.68 6.04 27.75
C THR A 112 -37.89 6.94 27.51
N PHE A 113 -37.71 8.00 26.74
CA PHE A 113 -38.79 8.89 26.34
C PHE A 113 -39.83 8.21 25.43
N VAL A 114 -39.39 7.53 24.37
CA VAL A 114 -40.29 6.97 23.34
C VAL A 114 -41.08 5.77 23.86
N LEU A 115 -40.43 4.94 24.68
CA LEU A 115 -41.02 3.70 25.18
C LEU A 115 -41.81 3.93 26.46
N GLY A 116 -41.31 4.72 27.41
CA GLY A 116 -41.84 4.77 28.77
C GLY A 116 -42.08 3.35 29.29
N SER A 117 -43.34 3.02 29.62
CA SER A 117 -43.79 1.68 30.03
C SER A 117 -44.29 0.77 28.90
N SER A 118 -44.36 1.27 27.67
CA SER A 118 -45.02 0.58 26.56
C SER A 118 -44.07 -0.32 25.78
N LYS A 119 -44.48 -1.56 25.48
CA LYS A 119 -43.69 -2.51 24.69
C LYS A 119 -43.69 -2.23 23.18
N ARG A 120 -44.26 -1.12 22.69
CA ARG A 120 -44.44 -0.85 21.25
C ARG A 120 -44.02 0.58 20.91
N VAL A 121 -43.02 0.69 20.03
CA VAL A 121 -42.58 1.96 19.46
C VAL A 121 -43.48 2.38 18.29
N LYS A 122 -44.15 3.53 18.41
CA LYS A 122 -44.83 4.22 17.29
C LYS A 122 -43.85 5.12 16.52
N ARG A 123 -44.33 5.82 15.48
CA ARG A 123 -43.50 6.73 14.68
C ARG A 123 -43.00 7.91 15.53
N VAL A 124 -41.71 8.21 15.38
CA VAL A 124 -41.02 9.36 15.99
C VAL A 124 -40.63 10.30 14.86
N GLU A 125 -40.86 11.59 15.08
CA GLU A 125 -40.51 12.66 14.15
C GLU A 125 -39.57 13.63 14.86
N ILE A 126 -38.58 14.16 14.16
CA ILE A 126 -37.78 15.28 14.61
C ILE A 126 -38.53 16.54 14.24
N TYR A 127 -38.51 17.53 15.11
CA TYR A 127 -39.05 18.85 14.84
C TYR A 127 -38.04 19.94 15.17
N ALA A 128 -38.06 21.01 14.38
CA ALA A 128 -37.47 22.28 14.75
C ALA A 128 -38.55 23.36 14.70
N GLU A 129 -38.58 24.20 15.72
CA GLU A 129 -39.44 25.36 15.85
C GLU A 129 -38.60 26.63 15.70
N ASP A 130 -39.03 27.51 14.81
CA ASP A 130 -38.47 28.86 14.62
C ASP A 130 -38.94 29.79 15.76
N SER A 131 -38.23 30.90 15.97
CA SER A 131 -38.63 32.03 16.84
C SER A 131 -40.09 32.47 16.66
N LEU A 132 -40.63 32.36 15.44
CA LEU A 132 -42.02 32.68 15.09
C LEU A 132 -43.03 31.55 15.40
N GLY A 133 -42.63 30.49 16.10
CA GLY A 133 -43.48 29.33 16.44
C GLY A 133 -43.78 28.40 15.26
N ARG A 134 -43.01 28.50 14.17
CA ARG A 134 -43.20 27.69 12.95
C ARG A 134 -42.45 26.38 13.05
N ARG A 135 -43.15 25.26 12.84
CA ARG A 135 -42.58 23.92 13.01
C ARG A 135 -42.30 23.21 11.69
N THR A 136 -41.07 22.73 11.55
CA THR A 136 -40.66 21.77 10.52
C THR A 136 -40.65 20.37 11.13
N PHE A 137 -41.04 19.35 10.36
CA PHE A 137 -41.08 17.97 10.82
C PHE A 137 -40.36 17.05 9.84
N ARG A 138 -39.58 16.11 10.35
CA ARG A 138 -38.98 15.03 9.55
C ARG A 138 -39.08 13.71 10.30
N LYS A 139 -39.32 12.61 9.59
CA LYS A 139 -39.37 11.27 10.21
C LYS A 139 -37.98 10.85 10.66
N ALA A 140 -37.85 10.43 11.93
CA ALA A 140 -36.63 9.84 12.47
C ALA A 140 -36.52 8.38 12.02
N LYS A 141 -35.91 8.11 10.87
CA LYS A 141 -35.87 6.76 10.28
C LYS A 141 -34.79 5.90 10.95
N ASN A 142 -33.64 6.50 11.27
CA ASN A 142 -32.45 5.77 11.69
C ASN A 142 -32.60 5.30 13.14
N SER A 143 -32.94 6.19 14.06
CA SER A 143 -33.24 5.86 15.46
C SER A 143 -34.39 4.87 15.56
N MET A 144 -35.43 5.05 14.75
CA MET A 144 -36.57 4.14 14.74
C MET A 144 -36.19 2.71 14.34
N ARG A 145 -35.24 2.55 13.42
CA ARG A 145 -34.75 1.23 13.00
C ARG A 145 -33.99 0.57 14.14
N GLU A 146 -33.09 1.29 14.80
CA GLU A 146 -32.32 0.77 15.92
C GLU A 146 -33.19 0.46 17.15
N LEU A 147 -34.06 1.37 17.56
CA LEU A 147 -35.02 1.14 18.65
C LEU A 147 -35.88 -0.11 18.42
N LYS A 148 -36.28 -0.38 17.17
CA LYS A 148 -37.01 -1.61 16.82
C LYS A 148 -36.14 -2.86 16.91
N LYS A 149 -34.85 -2.79 16.57
CA LYS A 149 -33.92 -3.92 16.73
C LYS A 149 -33.71 -4.22 18.20
N ILE A 150 -33.45 -3.21 19.02
CA ILE A 150 -33.29 -3.33 20.49
C ILE A 150 -34.55 -3.95 21.10
N MET A 151 -35.74 -3.44 20.79
CA MET A 151 -36.97 -4.07 21.27
C MET A 151 -37.15 -5.52 20.81
N LYS A 152 -36.66 -5.88 19.62
CA LYS A 152 -36.77 -7.24 19.10
C LYS A 152 -35.82 -8.18 19.85
N SER A 153 -34.60 -7.76 20.17
CA SER A 153 -33.67 -8.55 20.98
C SER A 153 -34.19 -8.73 22.40
N GLU A 154 -34.72 -7.67 23.03
CA GLU A 154 -35.29 -7.75 24.38
C GLU A 154 -36.50 -8.66 24.47
N ARG A 155 -37.42 -8.58 23.49
CA ARG A 155 -38.54 -9.52 23.42
C ARG A 155 -38.07 -10.97 23.23
N LYS A 156 -36.96 -11.19 22.53
CA LYS A 156 -36.37 -12.54 22.40
C LYS A 156 -35.74 -12.99 23.71
N ALA A 157 -34.99 -12.12 24.39
CA ALA A 157 -34.39 -12.39 25.69
C ALA A 157 -35.46 -12.73 26.73
N ALA A 158 -36.49 -11.89 26.89
CA ALA A 158 -37.60 -12.14 27.81
C ALA A 158 -38.38 -13.43 27.47
N ARG A 159 -38.51 -13.79 26.18
CA ARG A 159 -39.11 -15.08 25.79
C ARG A 159 -38.23 -16.27 26.17
N LEU A 160 -36.92 -16.11 26.05
CA LEU A 160 -35.95 -17.14 26.37
C LEU A 160 -35.85 -17.33 27.89
N GLU A 161 -35.79 -16.25 28.66
CA GLU A 161 -35.88 -16.26 30.13
C GLU A 161 -37.18 -16.93 30.59
N ALA A 162 -38.32 -16.52 30.05
CA ALA A 162 -39.60 -17.15 30.38
C ALA A 162 -39.64 -18.64 29.97
N ARG A 163 -38.89 -19.06 28.94
CA ARG A 163 -38.76 -20.47 28.57
C ARG A 163 -37.84 -21.21 29.54
N ASN A 164 -36.76 -20.59 30.00
CA ASN A 164 -35.84 -21.18 30.98
C ASN A 164 -36.56 -21.40 32.31
N VAL A 165 -37.33 -20.43 32.79
CA VAL A 165 -38.18 -20.58 33.99
C VAL A 165 -39.19 -21.72 33.81
N ARG A 166 -39.81 -21.85 32.63
CA ARG A 166 -40.71 -22.98 32.32
C ARG A 166 -39.99 -24.32 32.27
N PHE A 167 -38.74 -24.35 31.79
CA PHE A 167 -37.92 -25.55 31.75
C PHE A 167 -37.55 -26.00 33.17
N GLU A 168 -37.15 -25.07 34.03
CA GLU A 168 -36.82 -25.32 35.44
C GLU A 168 -38.04 -25.78 36.24
N THR A 169 -39.20 -25.16 36.04
CA THR A 169 -40.46 -25.53 36.70
C THR A 169 -41.15 -26.75 36.08
N GLY A 170 -40.67 -27.25 34.93
CA GLY A 170 -41.30 -28.36 34.20
C GLY A 170 -42.66 -28.04 33.56
N ASN A 171 -43.14 -26.79 33.65
CA ASN A 171 -44.45 -26.39 33.11
C ASN A 171 -44.37 -25.98 31.63
N TYR A 172 -44.21 -26.98 30.75
CA TYR A 172 -44.07 -26.78 29.31
C TYR A 172 -45.39 -26.51 28.58
N ARG A 173 -45.36 -25.58 27.60
CA ARG A 173 -46.44 -25.40 26.63
C ARG A 173 -46.50 -26.54 25.62
N PHE A 174 -47.65 -26.76 24.99
CA PHE A 174 -47.86 -27.84 24.00
C PHE A 174 -46.76 -27.91 22.93
N PHE A 175 -46.45 -26.80 22.26
CA PHE A 175 -45.39 -26.75 21.24
C PHE A 175 -43.98 -27.00 21.81
N GLU A 176 -43.73 -26.66 23.08
CA GLU A 176 -42.45 -26.93 23.74
C GLU A 176 -42.32 -28.44 24.02
N ARG A 177 -43.43 -29.11 24.41
CA ARG A 177 -43.48 -30.58 24.57
C ARG A 177 -43.25 -31.30 23.24
N VAL A 178 -43.94 -30.88 22.18
CA VAL A 178 -43.72 -31.44 20.83
C VAL A 178 -42.27 -31.22 20.39
N GLY A 179 -41.71 -30.03 20.63
CA GLY A 179 -40.30 -29.74 20.35
C GLY A 179 -39.32 -30.62 21.13
N LEU A 180 -39.63 -31.00 22.37
CA LEU A 180 -38.83 -31.96 23.15
C LEU A 180 -38.86 -33.36 22.53
N VAL A 181 -40.03 -33.84 22.10
CA VAL A 181 -40.16 -35.14 21.43
C VAL A 181 -39.39 -35.16 20.12
N ILE A 182 -39.54 -34.12 19.28
CA ILE A 182 -38.77 -33.98 18.04
C ILE A 182 -37.26 -33.93 18.33
N LYS A 183 -36.83 -33.13 19.32
CA LYS A 183 -35.42 -33.06 19.72
C LYS A 183 -34.88 -34.41 20.17
N TRP A 184 -35.69 -35.20 20.87
CA TRP A 184 -35.33 -36.57 21.28
C TRP A 184 -35.18 -37.49 20.06
N MET A 185 -36.16 -37.52 19.15
CA MET A 185 -36.12 -38.34 17.94
C MET A 185 -34.94 -37.99 17.02
N PHE A 186 -34.64 -36.70 16.84
CA PHE A 186 -33.55 -36.23 15.99
C PHE A 186 -32.22 -36.03 16.73
N SER A 187 -32.15 -36.32 18.04
CA SER A 187 -30.90 -36.19 18.80
C SER A 187 -29.76 -37.03 18.24
N PRO A 188 -29.98 -38.29 17.79
CA PRO A 188 -28.91 -39.09 17.20
C PRO A 188 -28.36 -38.47 15.92
N ILE A 189 -29.24 -37.96 15.07
CA ILE A 189 -28.89 -37.31 13.80
C ILE A 189 -28.07 -36.03 14.07
N TYR A 190 -28.50 -35.19 15.01
CA TYR A 190 -27.75 -33.98 15.37
C TYR A 190 -26.36 -34.30 15.94
N LYS A 191 -26.24 -35.36 16.76
CA LYS A 191 -24.94 -35.84 17.27
C LYS A 191 -24.03 -36.31 16.13
N ALA A 192 -24.57 -37.04 15.15
CA ALA A 192 -23.82 -37.48 13.99
C ALA A 192 -23.29 -36.29 13.16
N PHE A 193 -24.13 -35.30 12.86
CA PHE A 193 -23.69 -34.08 12.14
C PHE A 193 -22.64 -33.28 12.90
N ARG A 194 -22.77 -33.16 14.23
CA ARG A 194 -21.75 -32.52 15.06
C ARG A 194 -20.41 -33.29 14.99
N GLY A 195 -20.46 -34.63 15.01
CA GLY A 195 -19.29 -35.48 14.82
C GLY A 195 -18.60 -35.25 13.47
N ILE A 196 -19.37 -35.23 12.38
CA ILE A 196 -18.86 -34.96 11.03
C ILE A 196 -18.21 -33.57 10.96
N LYS A 197 -18.86 -32.54 11.51
CA LYS A 197 -18.31 -31.17 11.52
C LYS A 197 -16.98 -31.09 12.29
N ASN A 198 -16.93 -31.71 13.47
CA ASN A 198 -15.70 -31.75 14.27
C ASN A 198 -14.59 -32.52 13.56
N PHE A 199 -14.92 -33.63 12.89
CA PHE A 199 -13.98 -34.39 12.07
C PHE A 199 -13.44 -33.57 10.90
N MET A 200 -14.30 -32.84 10.18
CA MET A 200 -13.88 -31.94 9.09
C MET A 200 -12.97 -30.82 9.59
N ASN A 201 -13.33 -30.15 10.70
CA ASN A 201 -12.49 -29.11 11.28
C ASN A 201 -11.12 -29.64 11.71
N ARG A 202 -11.08 -30.85 12.30
CA ARG A 202 -9.81 -31.52 12.63
C ARG A 202 -8.99 -31.82 11.38
N LYS A 203 -9.62 -32.37 10.33
CA LYS A 203 -8.95 -32.67 9.05
C LYS A 203 -8.42 -31.42 8.34
N LEU A 204 -9.13 -30.30 8.44
CA LEU A 204 -8.67 -29.00 7.91
C LEU A 204 -7.44 -28.50 8.69
N LYS A 205 -7.52 -28.52 10.03
CA LYS A 205 -6.40 -28.14 10.90
C LYS A 205 -5.15 -29.02 10.67
N ASP A 206 -5.34 -30.33 10.54
CA ASP A 206 -4.24 -31.28 10.25
C ASP A 206 -3.64 -31.05 8.84
N ARG A 207 -4.41 -30.50 7.90
CA ARG A 207 -3.92 -30.15 6.56
C ARG A 207 -3.11 -28.85 6.60
N GLU A 208 -3.58 -27.86 7.35
CA GLU A 208 -2.86 -26.60 7.59
C GLU A 208 -1.50 -26.88 8.25
N SER A 209 -1.46 -27.67 9.32
CA SER A 209 -0.21 -28.02 9.99
C SER A 209 0.76 -28.79 9.09
N LYS A 210 0.25 -29.70 8.22
CA LYS A 210 1.09 -30.39 7.24
C LYS A 210 1.68 -29.45 6.19
N LEU A 211 0.93 -28.42 5.78
CA LEU A 211 1.44 -27.43 4.85
C LEU A 211 2.50 -26.53 5.50
N GLU A 212 2.31 -26.16 6.76
CA GLU A 212 3.32 -25.42 7.54
C GLU A 212 4.62 -26.22 7.66
N ILE A 213 4.56 -27.50 8.05
CA ILE A 213 5.73 -28.38 8.13
C ILE A 213 6.43 -28.47 6.77
N LYS A 214 5.67 -28.70 5.69
CA LYS A 214 6.24 -28.80 4.34
C LYS A 214 6.90 -27.50 3.88
N ASN A 215 6.38 -26.35 4.28
CA ASN A 215 6.98 -25.05 3.98
C ASN A 215 8.27 -24.83 4.79
N LEU A 216 8.29 -25.23 6.06
CA LEU A 216 9.50 -25.21 6.89
C LEU A 216 10.58 -26.15 6.34
N GLU A 217 10.22 -27.36 5.92
CA GLU A 217 11.15 -28.31 5.28
C GLU A 217 11.75 -27.74 4.00
N ARG A 218 10.93 -27.08 3.16
CA ARG A 218 11.42 -26.42 1.94
C ARG A 218 12.35 -25.25 2.26
N ALA A 219 12.05 -24.47 3.29
CA ALA A 219 12.91 -23.38 3.74
C ALA A 219 14.26 -23.92 4.21
N HIS A 220 14.25 -24.95 5.07
CA HIS A 220 15.47 -25.60 5.56
C HIS A 220 16.28 -26.25 4.42
N GLN A 221 15.63 -26.90 3.45
CA GLN A 221 16.31 -27.43 2.27
C GLN A 221 16.98 -26.33 1.44
N LYS A 222 16.36 -25.15 1.35
CA LYS A 222 16.94 -24.00 0.65
C LYS A 222 18.15 -23.47 1.42
N GLU A 223 18.02 -23.29 2.73
CA GLU A 223 19.14 -22.86 3.60
C GLU A 223 20.33 -23.82 3.51
N MET A 224 20.11 -25.14 3.52
CA MET A 224 21.19 -26.12 3.36
C MET A 224 21.86 -26.04 1.99
N ARG A 225 21.12 -25.73 0.92
CA ARG A 225 21.72 -25.50 -0.41
C ARG A 225 22.54 -24.24 -0.43
N ASP A 226 22.00 -23.14 0.13
CA ASP A 226 22.68 -21.86 0.20
C ASP A 226 23.99 -21.98 1.03
N LEU A 227 23.99 -22.76 2.12
CA LEU A 227 25.19 -23.09 2.89
C LEU A 227 26.20 -23.92 2.09
N MET A 228 25.78 -24.97 1.39
CA MET A 228 26.70 -25.75 0.55
C MET A 228 27.29 -24.92 -0.60
N ASP A 229 26.51 -24.01 -1.18
CA ASP A 229 27.01 -23.11 -2.21
C ASP A 229 28.00 -22.09 -1.64
N GLN A 230 27.78 -21.60 -0.42
CA GLN A 230 28.76 -20.77 0.31
C GLN A 230 30.05 -21.54 0.60
N GLU A 231 29.98 -22.77 1.12
CA GLU A 231 31.15 -23.62 1.37
C GLU A 231 31.94 -23.89 0.07
N ARG A 232 31.25 -24.10 -1.06
CA ARG A 232 31.89 -24.23 -2.38
C ARG A 232 32.61 -22.94 -2.78
N HIS A 233 31.98 -21.79 -2.59
CA HIS A 233 32.60 -20.50 -2.88
C HIS A 233 33.82 -20.24 -2.00
N GLU A 234 33.77 -20.59 -0.71
CA GLU A 234 34.90 -20.49 0.20
C GLU A 234 36.04 -21.43 -0.19
N PHE A 235 35.72 -22.68 -0.55
CA PHE A 235 36.71 -23.63 -1.04
C PHE A 235 37.40 -23.12 -2.31
N LEU A 236 36.64 -22.60 -3.27
CA LEU A 236 37.18 -22.01 -4.50
C LEU A 236 38.09 -20.82 -4.19
N LYS A 237 37.71 -19.94 -3.25
CA LYS A 237 38.57 -18.83 -2.81
C LYS A 237 39.90 -19.35 -2.25
N VAL A 238 39.86 -20.32 -1.34
CA VAL A 238 41.07 -20.93 -0.77
C VAL A 238 41.94 -21.57 -1.86
N GLU A 239 41.34 -22.25 -2.83
CA GLU A 239 42.09 -22.83 -3.95
C GLU A 239 42.75 -21.76 -4.82
N THR A 240 42.03 -20.67 -5.14
CA THR A 240 42.62 -19.54 -5.88
C THR A 240 43.73 -18.85 -5.10
N GLU A 241 43.58 -18.66 -3.79
CA GLU A 241 44.62 -18.08 -2.94
C GLU A 241 45.88 -18.95 -2.90
N LYS A 242 45.72 -20.28 -2.84
CA LYS A 242 46.85 -21.23 -2.93
C LYS A 242 47.57 -21.11 -4.28
N ARG A 243 46.83 -21.08 -5.39
CA ARG A 243 47.43 -20.90 -6.73
C ARG A 243 48.20 -19.57 -6.83
N ILE A 244 47.62 -18.47 -6.34
CA ILE A 244 48.29 -17.16 -6.31
C ILE A 244 49.58 -17.22 -5.46
N LEU A 245 49.56 -17.96 -4.34
CA LEU A 245 50.73 -18.11 -3.49
C LEU A 245 51.84 -18.92 -4.17
N GLU A 246 51.48 -20.02 -4.84
CA GLU A 246 52.40 -20.83 -5.64
C GLU A 246 53.01 -20.02 -6.79
N GLU A 247 52.19 -19.29 -7.55
CA GLU A 247 52.65 -18.37 -8.61
C GLU A 247 53.61 -17.31 -8.07
N ARG A 248 53.33 -16.73 -6.89
CA ARG A 248 54.23 -15.77 -6.24
C ARG A 248 55.56 -16.41 -5.84
N GLN A 249 55.54 -17.64 -5.32
CA GLN A 249 56.78 -18.35 -4.97
C GLN A 249 57.61 -18.67 -6.21
N HIS A 250 56.98 -19.13 -7.30
CA HIS A 250 57.66 -19.35 -8.57
C HIS A 250 58.26 -18.06 -9.13
N ALA A 251 57.50 -16.97 -9.16
CA ALA A 251 58.00 -15.66 -9.58
C ALA A 251 59.17 -15.16 -8.71
N GLU A 252 59.16 -15.43 -7.39
CA GLU A 252 60.27 -15.07 -6.51
C GLU A 252 61.54 -15.90 -6.81
N VAL A 253 61.38 -17.21 -7.07
CA VAL A 253 62.50 -18.09 -7.44
C VAL A 253 63.09 -17.67 -8.79
N GLU A 254 62.25 -17.40 -9.79
CA GLU A 254 62.68 -16.89 -11.10
C GLU A 254 63.38 -15.53 -10.97
N ALA A 255 62.87 -14.61 -10.15
CA ALA A 255 63.52 -13.34 -9.88
C ALA A 255 64.91 -13.53 -9.24
N ARG A 256 65.08 -14.52 -8.35
CA ARG A 256 66.38 -14.85 -7.75
C ARG A 256 67.35 -15.46 -8.77
N GLN A 257 66.90 -16.38 -9.61
CA GLN A 257 67.74 -16.97 -10.67
C GLN A 257 68.18 -15.92 -11.67
N ASN A 258 67.25 -15.10 -12.17
CA ASN A 258 67.57 -13.98 -13.05
C ASN A 258 68.55 -12.98 -12.41
N ALA A 259 68.49 -12.77 -11.09
CA ALA A 259 69.45 -11.92 -10.38
C ALA A 259 70.85 -12.56 -10.30
N ILE A 260 70.94 -13.89 -10.19
CA ILE A 260 72.21 -14.64 -10.22
C ILE A 260 72.78 -14.62 -11.64
N ASP A 261 71.98 -14.94 -12.66
CA ASP A 261 72.41 -14.94 -14.06
C ASP A 261 72.91 -13.56 -14.50
N ARG A 262 72.23 -12.48 -14.08
CA ARG A 262 72.71 -11.11 -14.31
C ARG A 262 74.06 -10.84 -13.65
N ARG A 263 74.32 -11.38 -12.45
CA ARG A 263 75.63 -11.26 -11.79
C ARG A 263 76.71 -12.04 -12.53
N GLU A 264 76.40 -13.24 -13.02
CA GLU A 264 77.34 -14.05 -13.79
C GLU A 264 77.66 -13.45 -15.15
N GLN A 265 76.66 -12.91 -15.85
CA GLN A 265 76.87 -12.19 -17.11
C GLN A 265 77.76 -10.96 -16.90
N LEU A 266 77.53 -10.18 -15.85
CA LEU A 266 78.39 -9.05 -15.50
C LEU A 266 79.83 -9.50 -15.18
N ALA A 267 80.01 -10.64 -14.52
CA ALA A 267 81.33 -11.21 -14.25
C ALA A 267 82.05 -11.65 -15.54
N LYS A 268 81.35 -12.34 -16.45
CA LYS A 268 81.91 -12.78 -17.75
C LYS A 268 82.27 -11.58 -18.64
N ILE A 269 81.44 -10.55 -18.66
CA ILE A 269 81.74 -9.30 -19.38
C ILE A 269 83.00 -8.64 -18.79
N ALA A 270 83.15 -8.63 -17.46
CA ALA A 270 84.35 -8.10 -16.81
C ALA A 270 85.61 -8.92 -17.11
N GLU A 271 85.53 -10.25 -17.18
CA GLU A 271 86.67 -11.11 -17.55
C GLU A 271 87.03 -10.96 -19.03
N ALA A 272 86.05 -10.93 -19.93
CA ALA A 272 86.28 -10.71 -21.35
C ALA A 272 86.92 -9.35 -21.63
N GLN A 273 86.55 -8.32 -20.88
CA GLN A 273 87.22 -7.01 -20.94
C GLN A 273 88.70 -7.11 -20.52
N ARG A 274 89.02 -7.86 -19.46
CA ARG A 274 90.41 -8.06 -19.03
C ARG A 274 91.25 -8.79 -20.09
N ILE A 275 90.72 -9.84 -20.69
CA ILE A 275 91.43 -10.60 -21.75
C ILE A 275 91.60 -9.74 -23.01
N ALA A 276 90.55 -9.01 -23.42
CA ALA A 276 90.64 -8.10 -24.56
C ALA A 276 91.66 -6.97 -24.34
N ASP A 277 91.80 -6.48 -23.11
CA ASP A 277 92.82 -5.50 -22.75
C ASP A 277 94.24 -6.11 -22.80
N GLU A 278 94.41 -7.38 -22.41
CA GLU A 278 95.69 -8.11 -22.47
C GLU A 278 96.10 -8.47 -23.92
N GLU A 279 95.17 -8.94 -24.75
CA GLU A 279 95.44 -9.30 -26.15
C GLU A 279 95.76 -8.09 -27.01
N LYS A 280 95.10 -6.95 -26.78
CA LYS A 280 95.47 -5.68 -27.43
C LYS A 280 96.91 -5.29 -27.09
N GLY A 281 97.33 -5.49 -25.84
CA GLY A 281 98.73 -5.26 -25.44
C GLY A 281 99.74 -6.19 -26.15
N ALA A 282 99.35 -7.44 -26.45
CA ALA A 282 100.23 -8.41 -27.11
C ALA A 282 100.34 -8.19 -28.63
N LEU A 283 99.24 -7.91 -29.31
CA LEU A 283 99.22 -7.65 -30.76
C LEU A 283 99.97 -6.37 -31.13
N GLU A 284 99.93 -5.34 -30.29
CA GLU A 284 100.76 -4.14 -30.46
C GLU A 284 102.26 -4.45 -30.33
N ALA A 285 102.65 -5.46 -29.54
CA ALA A 285 104.05 -5.85 -29.38
C ALA A 285 104.56 -6.72 -30.54
N GLU A 286 103.72 -7.61 -31.08
CA GLU A 286 104.11 -8.54 -32.15
C GLU A 286 104.14 -7.89 -33.54
N SER A 287 103.20 -6.99 -33.82
CA SER A 287 103.17 -6.22 -35.09
C SER A 287 104.43 -5.37 -35.28
N VAL A 288 105.00 -4.84 -34.20
CA VAL A 288 106.27 -4.09 -34.23
C VAL A 288 107.47 -5.01 -34.55
N ALA A 289 107.43 -6.28 -34.14
CA ALA A 289 108.52 -7.23 -34.35
C ALA A 289 108.52 -7.84 -35.77
N TYR A 290 107.33 -8.16 -36.32
CA TYR A 290 107.22 -8.83 -37.62
C TYR A 290 107.61 -7.93 -38.80
N GLU A 291 107.32 -6.62 -38.74
CA GLU A 291 107.76 -5.67 -39.77
C GLU A 291 109.31 -5.59 -39.87
N GLN A 292 110.03 -5.81 -38.75
CA GLN A 292 111.49 -5.76 -38.74
C GLN A 292 112.17 -7.00 -39.35
N GLU A 293 111.53 -8.17 -39.37
CA GLU A 293 112.11 -9.40 -39.94
C GLU A 293 111.85 -9.54 -41.46
N MET A 294 110.70 -9.07 -41.94
CA MET A 294 110.34 -9.12 -43.37
C MET A 294 111.25 -8.27 -44.27
N GLU A 295 111.93 -7.24 -43.73
CA GLU A 295 112.93 -6.46 -44.47
C GLU A 295 114.25 -7.22 -44.71
N ARG A 296 114.57 -8.28 -43.96
CA ARG A 296 115.86 -9.01 -44.05
C ARG A 296 115.86 -10.22 -44.99
N GLN A 297 114.73 -10.90 -45.20
CA GLN A 297 114.68 -12.09 -46.08
C GLN A 297 114.49 -11.79 -47.57
N LYS A 298 114.14 -10.56 -47.97
CA LYS A 298 113.84 -10.20 -49.38
C LYS A 298 115.08 -9.95 -50.28
N ARG A 299 116.31 -10.20 -49.81
CA ARG A 299 117.57 -9.88 -50.52
C ARG A 299 118.45 -11.07 -50.97
N GLU A 300 118.16 -12.35 -50.69
CA GLU A 300 119.11 -13.47 -51.01
C GLU A 300 118.58 -14.78 -51.64
N SER A 301 117.33 -14.90 -52.13
CA SER A 301 116.91 -16.12 -52.87
C SER A 301 116.38 -15.84 -54.27
N MET A 302 117.24 -16.05 -55.27
CA MET A 302 116.87 -16.31 -56.68
C MET A 302 116.31 -17.73 -56.86
N ASN A 303 115.59 -17.92 -57.97
CA ASN A 303 115.21 -19.19 -58.66
C ASN A 303 113.87 -19.86 -58.33
N SER A 304 112.95 -19.73 -59.31
CA SER A 304 112.09 -20.77 -59.94
C SER A 304 111.25 -21.67 -59.02
N LEU A 305 109.95 -21.84 -59.19
CA LEU A 305 109.06 -21.74 -60.36
C LEU A 305 107.62 -21.74 -59.81
N GLU A 306 106.64 -21.27 -60.61
CA GLU A 306 105.20 -21.54 -60.44
C GLU A 306 104.54 -20.93 -59.17
N GLN A 307 103.29 -20.51 -59.14
CA GLN A 307 102.23 -20.33 -60.14
C GLN A 307 101.19 -19.43 -59.45
N GLU A 308 100.53 -18.58 -60.25
CA GLU A 308 99.11 -18.24 -60.16
C GLU A 308 98.43 -18.14 -58.78
N THR A 309 98.06 -16.91 -58.42
CA THR A 309 96.81 -16.64 -57.70
C THR A 309 95.98 -15.62 -58.46
N GLU A 310 94.90 -16.14 -59.02
CA GLU A 310 93.72 -15.46 -59.50
C GLU A 310 92.69 -15.36 -58.35
N LYS A 311 91.86 -14.30 -58.40
CA LYS A 311 90.51 -14.13 -57.79
C LYS A 311 90.42 -13.70 -56.33
N LYS A 312 89.82 -12.53 -56.03
CA LYS A 312 88.44 -12.04 -56.27
C LYS A 312 87.47 -12.68 -55.28
N GLU A 313 86.85 -11.82 -54.47
CA GLU A 313 85.39 -11.55 -54.53
C GLU A 313 84.73 -12.40 -53.42
N ASP A 314 83.72 -11.97 -52.68
CA ASP A 314 82.46 -11.37 -53.09
C ASP A 314 81.77 -10.83 -51.81
N GLU A 315 81.18 -9.63 -51.85
CA GLU A 315 79.73 -9.39 -52.04
C GLU A 315 78.91 -9.69 -50.78
N GLU A 316 78.29 -8.65 -50.23
CA GLU A 316 76.83 -8.44 -50.23
C GLU A 316 76.30 -8.80 -48.83
N GLU A 317 75.25 -8.24 -48.26
CA GLU A 317 74.27 -7.27 -48.71
C GLU A 317 73.63 -6.75 -47.41
N GLU A 318 73.35 -5.45 -47.36
CA GLU A 318 72.53 -4.84 -46.32
C GLU A 318 71.34 -4.19 -47.02
N LYS A 319 70.14 -4.79 -46.89
CA LYS A 319 68.80 -4.15 -46.96
C LYS A 319 67.67 -5.17 -47.02
N SER A 320 66.58 -4.88 -46.30
CA SER A 320 65.15 -5.05 -46.67
C SER A 320 64.32 -5.10 -45.37
N THR A 321 63.54 -4.05 -45.04
CA THR A 321 62.14 -3.73 -45.45
C THR A 321 61.06 -4.54 -44.73
N ASP A 322 60.26 -3.80 -43.96
CA ASP A 322 58.81 -3.59 -44.06
C ASP A 322 57.83 -4.68 -44.51
N GLU A 323 56.70 -4.63 -43.78
CA GLU A 323 55.29 -4.86 -44.18
C GLU A 323 54.78 -6.28 -44.49
N ASN A 324 53.80 -6.72 -43.69
CA ASN A 324 52.44 -7.05 -44.14
C ASN A 324 51.55 -7.35 -42.91
N GLU A 325 50.49 -6.56 -42.67
CA GLU A 325 49.12 -6.69 -43.21
C GLU A 325 48.32 -7.79 -42.48
N GLU A 326 47.34 -7.41 -41.63
CA GLU A 326 45.91 -7.20 -41.97
C GLU A 326 45.14 -8.56 -41.91
N ASN A 327 43.87 -8.73 -41.55
CA ASN A 327 42.68 -7.92 -41.31
C ASN A 327 41.58 -8.93 -40.82
N VAL A 328 40.51 -8.63 -40.06
CA VAL A 328 39.10 -8.36 -40.49
C VAL A 328 38.25 -8.85 -39.27
N VAL A 329 37.44 -8.06 -38.51
CA VAL A 329 36.13 -7.42 -38.80
C VAL A 329 34.99 -8.50 -38.86
N ASP A 330 33.77 -8.42 -38.30
CA ASP A 330 32.79 -7.33 -38.11
C ASP A 330 31.67 -7.64 -37.08
N LYS A 331 30.84 -6.61 -36.84
CA LYS A 331 29.62 -6.43 -36.01
C LYS A 331 28.41 -7.36 -36.28
N GLU A 332 27.45 -7.39 -35.32
CA GLU A 332 26.06 -6.87 -35.53
C GLU A 332 25.18 -6.86 -34.25
N GLU A 333 24.22 -5.92 -34.23
CA GLU A 333 23.22 -5.59 -33.20
C GLU A 333 21.99 -6.51 -33.21
N SER A 334 21.21 -6.53 -32.12
CA SER A 334 19.77 -6.17 -32.13
C SER A 334 19.08 -6.38 -30.76
N GLU A 335 18.17 -5.45 -30.47
CA GLU A 335 17.19 -5.43 -29.39
C GLU A 335 16.06 -6.45 -29.64
N GLU A 336 15.41 -6.96 -28.58
CA GLU A 336 13.94 -6.86 -28.47
C GLU A 336 13.40 -7.25 -27.09
N SER A 337 12.60 -6.34 -26.56
CA SER A 337 11.55 -6.52 -25.58
C SER A 337 10.36 -7.31 -26.16
N ASN A 338 9.70 -8.17 -25.37
CA ASN A 338 8.27 -7.99 -25.05
C ASN A 338 7.66 -9.03 -24.08
N THR A 339 6.84 -8.47 -23.18
CA THR A 339 5.57 -8.94 -22.60
C THR A 339 5.45 -10.30 -21.90
N ASP A 340 4.89 -10.27 -20.68
CA ASP A 340 3.57 -10.89 -20.53
C ASP A 340 2.70 -10.27 -19.41
N LYS A 341 1.42 -10.07 -19.74
CA LYS A 341 0.32 -9.63 -18.87
C LYS A 341 -0.37 -10.83 -18.24
N LYS A 342 -0.82 -10.68 -16.99
CA LYS A 342 -2.18 -11.04 -16.58
C LYS A 342 -2.65 -10.26 -15.36
#